data_AF-A0A525VI15-F1
#
_entry.id   AF-A0A525VI15-F1
#
_cell.length_a   1.000
_cell.length_b   1.000
_cell.length_c   1.000
_cell.angle_alpha   90.00
_cell.angle_beta   90.00
_cell.angle_gamma   90.00
#
_symmetry.space_group_name_H-M   'P 1'
#
loop_
_entity.id
_entity.type
_entity.pdbx_description
1 polymer ?
#
loop_
_entity_poly.entity_id
_entity_poly.type
_entity_poly.pdbx_seq_one_letter_code
_entity_poly.pdbx_strand_id
1 'polypeptide(L)'
;MRWIAHDPTSLWPNKISISSKTVRLNEPSRWPPIIWSPAIDNLPPREFYASGAVGRLAQQKRFHPSGLTPPRLQPLTAVEDFAMSTIIPFHGVRYDTTVVGDITQVVAPPYDIIDAAGQKALHDRHQQNIIRLELGLDQTGDGPTQNRYTRAASTLRDWLKSGALKRDTEPTLYYHTIEYTAPYAPPGSPTKTLTGILTTVKLEALDSGHIYPHENTRSAAKTDRLNLLKSCHANFSPIWSLYSDPRGAVMGLLEGAVKGKPAQVDFRDDVGFRQQLWAVTDPSVLKQAIETLRSTPLFIADGHHRYETALNYQKLRRQEAGSPAGQQSYDSVLMLLTALEDPGLTVLPTHRVTTTPLPPYDHVQSLLSATFDLQEFPFTAATQVATRAKFIEAMRSTGQTIPVFGLALKGDHRYVALSLKPAHRPSAQASPRAKLDVSLLQQLVVATLCPTQQEQEAILYTKDDHEALDWVAKGTGTGAFLLNATKVNEVQAVATAGERMPHKSTYFFPKPLTGLVMNVME
;
A
#
# COMPACT_ATOMS: atom_id res chain seq x y z
N MET A 1 -11.05 -55.14 13.20
CA MET A 1 -10.09 -55.25 12.06
C MET A 1 -10.84 -54.96 10.77
N ARG A 2 -10.57 -53.79 10.16
CA ARG A 2 -10.56 -53.48 8.72
C ARG A 2 -10.84 -51.99 8.54
N TRP A 3 -9.85 -51.33 7.97
CA TRP A 3 -9.86 -49.94 7.53
C TRP A 3 -10.76 -49.79 6.30
N ILE A 4 -11.53 -48.70 6.25
CA ILE A 4 -12.15 -48.20 5.02
C ILE A 4 -11.54 -46.82 4.77
N ALA A 5 -10.81 -46.71 3.67
CA ALA A 5 -10.27 -45.47 3.16
C ALA A 5 -11.39 -44.66 2.49
N HIS A 6 -11.52 -43.39 2.86
CA HIS A 6 -12.34 -42.43 2.13
C HIS A 6 -11.45 -41.52 1.27
N ASP A 7 -11.80 -41.50 -0.01
CA ASP A 7 -11.27 -40.74 -1.12
C ASP A 7 -11.59 -39.23 -0.96
N PRO A 8 -10.60 -38.30 -1.00
CA PRO A 8 -10.84 -36.87 -0.88
C PRO A 8 -10.68 -36.17 -2.24
N THR A 9 -11.66 -36.32 -3.14
CA THR A 9 -11.77 -35.45 -4.33
C THR A 9 -13.21 -34.96 -4.54
N SER A 10 -13.69 -34.03 -3.70
CA SER A 10 -14.78 -33.10 -4.08
C SER A 10 -15.05 -32.03 -3.02
N LEU A 11 -14.25 -30.95 -2.94
CA LEU A 11 -14.66 -29.72 -2.25
C LEU A 11 -14.06 -28.48 -2.95
N TRP A 12 -14.67 -28.10 -4.08
CA TRP A 12 -14.55 -26.75 -4.67
C TRP A 12 -15.94 -26.36 -5.19
N PRO A 13 -16.62 -25.32 -4.66
CA PRO A 13 -17.84 -24.84 -5.27
C PRO A 13 -17.52 -23.98 -6.51
N ASN A 14 -18.01 -24.45 -7.65
CA ASN A 14 -18.41 -23.75 -8.87
C ASN A 14 -17.50 -22.64 -9.43
N LYS A 15 -16.68 -23.05 -10.41
CA LYS A 15 -16.23 -22.19 -11.52
C LYS A 15 -17.45 -21.62 -12.26
N ILE A 16 -17.51 -20.30 -12.41
CA ILE A 16 -18.34 -19.67 -13.45
C ILE A 16 -17.74 -20.07 -14.80
N SER A 17 -18.44 -20.96 -15.51
CA SER A 17 -18.13 -21.32 -16.89
C SER A 17 -18.70 -20.24 -17.82
N ILE A 18 -17.84 -19.56 -18.58
CA ILE A 18 -18.25 -18.72 -19.70
C ILE A 18 -18.08 -19.55 -20.97
N SER A 19 -19.20 -19.97 -21.57
CA SER A 19 -19.17 -20.70 -22.84
C SER A 19 -18.70 -19.78 -23.97
N SER A 20 -17.76 -20.26 -24.76
CA SER A 20 -17.30 -19.64 -26.00
C SER A 20 -18.42 -19.59 -27.04
N LYS A 21 -18.94 -18.39 -27.30
CA LYS A 21 -19.55 -18.06 -28.58
C LYS A 21 -18.88 -16.84 -29.17
N THR A 22 -18.29 -17.07 -30.33
CA THR A 22 -17.62 -16.13 -31.23
C THR A 22 -18.48 -14.88 -31.45
N VAL A 23 -18.01 -13.72 -31.00
CA VAL A 23 -18.55 -12.41 -31.42
C VAL A 23 -17.49 -11.74 -32.28
N ARG A 24 -17.89 -11.41 -33.51
CA ARG A 24 -17.06 -10.69 -34.49
C ARG A 24 -16.70 -9.30 -33.94
N LEU A 25 -15.44 -8.92 -34.15
CA LEU A 25 -14.92 -7.57 -33.91
C LEU A 25 -15.69 -6.56 -34.77
N ASN A 26 -16.45 -5.67 -34.14
CA ASN A 26 -16.86 -4.41 -34.74
C ASN A 26 -15.90 -3.31 -34.27
N GLU A 27 -15.56 -2.43 -35.20
CA GLU A 27 -14.55 -1.38 -35.15
C GLU A 27 -14.59 -0.49 -33.89
N PRO A 28 -13.44 0.02 -33.40
CA PRO A 28 -13.42 1.00 -32.33
C PRO A 28 -13.94 2.35 -32.82
N SER A 29 -14.98 2.85 -32.14
CA SER A 29 -15.48 4.22 -32.26
C SER A 29 -14.36 5.23 -31.99
N ARG A 30 -14.01 6.00 -33.02
CA ARG A 30 -13.05 7.10 -32.97
C ARG A 30 -13.57 8.22 -32.05
N TRP A 31 -12.85 8.52 -30.98
CA TRP A 31 -12.95 9.81 -30.30
C TRP A 31 -12.15 10.85 -31.09
N PRO A 32 -12.60 12.12 -31.19
CA PRO A 32 -11.85 13.16 -31.91
C PRO A 32 -10.60 13.58 -31.14
N PRO A 33 -9.54 14.07 -31.83
CA PRO A 33 -8.27 14.43 -31.21
C PRO A 33 -8.43 15.67 -30.29
N ILE A 34 -7.94 15.54 -29.06
CA ILE A 34 -7.79 16.66 -28.13
C ILE A 34 -6.55 17.46 -28.58
N ILE A 35 -6.79 18.69 -29.01
CA ILE A 35 -5.77 19.66 -29.42
C ILE A 35 -5.07 20.18 -28.16
N TRP A 36 -3.77 19.93 -28.04
CA TRP A 36 -2.89 20.61 -27.09
C TRP A 36 -2.60 22.02 -27.59
N SER A 37 -2.78 23.03 -26.74
CA SER A 37 -2.31 24.40 -27.00
C SER A 37 -1.13 24.70 -26.06
N PRO A 38 0.07 25.01 -26.59
CA PRO A 38 1.24 25.33 -25.77
C PRO A 38 1.36 26.85 -25.65
N ALA A 39 1.13 27.41 -24.47
CA ALA A 39 1.62 28.74 -24.12
C ALA A 39 1.48 29.01 -22.62
N ILE A 40 2.63 29.10 -21.95
CA ILE A 40 3.06 30.12 -20.96
C ILE A 40 4.03 29.42 -20.00
N ASP A 41 5.30 29.42 -20.40
CA ASP A 41 6.44 29.44 -19.48
C ASP A 41 7.56 30.18 -20.22
N ASN A 42 7.73 31.46 -19.91
CA ASN A 42 8.87 32.26 -20.30
C ASN A 42 8.96 33.48 -19.37
N LEU A 43 9.74 33.36 -18.29
CA LEU A 43 10.36 34.49 -17.63
C LEU A 43 11.83 34.15 -17.31
N PRO A 44 12.80 35.00 -17.71
CA PRO A 44 14.24 34.72 -17.63
C PRO A 44 14.85 35.03 -16.26
N PRO A 45 16.06 34.50 -15.96
CA PRO A 45 16.77 34.75 -14.71
C PRO A 45 17.39 36.14 -14.68
N ARG A 46 17.29 36.84 -13.54
CA ARG A 46 18.01 38.11 -13.31
C ARG A 46 19.35 37.84 -12.63
N GLU A 47 20.42 38.13 -13.37
CA GLU A 47 21.75 38.44 -12.85
C GLU A 47 21.76 39.83 -12.17
N PHE A 48 22.56 39.98 -11.12
CA PHE A 48 23.20 41.25 -10.79
C PHE A 48 24.64 41.00 -10.34
N TYR A 49 25.58 41.53 -11.13
CA TYR A 49 27.00 41.68 -10.84
C TYR A 49 27.24 42.84 -9.86
N ALA A 50 28.28 42.71 -9.02
CA ALA A 50 29.37 43.70 -8.83
C ALA A 50 30.33 43.25 -7.70
N SER A 51 31.54 42.82 -8.04
CA SER A 51 32.86 43.43 -7.73
C SER A 51 33.11 43.74 -6.24
N GLY A 52 34.21 43.38 -5.58
CA GLY A 52 35.61 43.28 -5.99
C GLY A 52 36.45 43.48 -4.71
N ALA A 53 37.63 42.88 -4.66
CA ALA A 53 38.37 42.57 -3.43
C ALA A 53 39.34 43.66 -2.91
N VAL A 54 39.91 43.34 -1.73
CA VAL A 54 41.26 43.69 -1.19
C VAL A 54 41.36 44.84 -0.17
N GLY A 55 42.00 44.55 0.98
CA GLY A 55 42.87 45.52 1.67
C GLY A 55 42.78 45.59 3.21
N ARG A 56 43.84 45.13 3.89
CA ARG A 56 44.07 45.26 5.35
C ARG A 56 44.31 46.72 5.77
N LEU A 57 43.95 47.10 6.99
CA LEU A 57 44.84 47.73 8.01
C LEU A 57 44.10 48.10 9.31
N ALA A 58 44.85 48.05 10.40
CA ALA A 58 44.47 48.28 11.78
C ALA A 58 44.19 49.77 12.11
N GLN A 59 43.35 50.04 13.12
CA GLN A 59 43.72 50.82 14.31
C GLN A 59 42.54 51.05 15.27
N GLN A 60 42.89 51.04 16.56
CA GLN A 60 42.07 51.37 17.72
C GLN A 60 41.54 52.81 17.69
N LYS A 61 40.36 53.05 18.27
CA LYS A 61 40.09 54.22 19.13
C LYS A 61 38.90 53.99 20.07
N ARG A 62 39.11 54.38 21.33
CA ARG A 62 38.27 54.26 22.54
C ARG A 62 37.13 55.28 22.56
N PHE A 63 36.08 55.03 23.37
CA PHE A 63 35.45 55.87 24.43
C PHE A 63 34.10 55.22 24.82
N HIS A 64 33.97 54.49 25.95
CA HIS A 64 33.62 54.88 27.34
C HIS A 64 32.10 54.95 27.67
N PRO A 65 31.70 54.65 28.93
CA PRO A 65 30.64 53.69 29.23
C PRO A 65 29.41 54.30 29.93
N SER A 66 28.25 53.64 29.81
CA SER A 66 27.16 53.80 30.79
C SER A 66 26.13 52.66 30.69
N GLY A 67 25.76 52.12 31.85
CA GLY A 67 24.49 51.41 32.04
C GLY A 67 24.50 49.88 31.89
N LEU A 68 25.15 49.16 32.80
CA LEU A 68 24.86 47.74 33.01
C LEU A 68 23.66 47.59 33.96
N THR A 69 22.52 47.20 33.42
CA THR A 69 21.43 46.54 34.16
C THR A 69 21.37 45.11 33.64
N PRO A 70 21.49 44.06 34.49
CA PRO A 70 21.41 42.69 34.00
C PRO A 70 19.97 42.39 33.55
N PRO A 71 19.76 41.74 32.39
CA PRO A 71 18.42 41.33 32.00
C PRO A 71 17.92 40.24 32.94
N ARG A 72 16.69 40.42 33.44
CA ARG A 72 15.94 39.38 34.15
C ARG A 72 15.83 38.16 33.25
N LEU A 73 16.33 37.02 33.74
CA LEU A 73 16.04 35.71 33.19
C LEU A 73 14.52 35.50 33.20
N GLN A 74 13.91 35.51 32.01
CA GLN A 74 12.58 34.96 31.83
C GLN A 74 12.70 33.43 31.89
N PRO A 75 11.80 32.71 32.58
CA PRO A 75 11.80 31.27 32.53
C PRO A 75 11.47 30.82 31.10
N LEU A 76 12.41 30.09 30.49
CA LEU A 76 12.18 29.30 29.28
C LEU A 76 11.05 28.30 29.56
N THR A 77 9.83 28.71 29.27
CA THR A 77 8.65 27.84 29.21
C THR A 77 8.05 27.97 27.83
N ALA A 78 8.74 27.34 26.89
CA ALA A 78 8.17 26.86 25.64
C ALA A 78 9.13 25.76 25.19
N VAL A 79 8.90 24.53 25.67
CA VAL A 79 9.30 23.38 24.88
C VAL A 79 8.41 23.48 23.65
N GLU A 80 8.98 23.88 22.52
CA GLU A 80 8.30 23.71 21.24
C GLU A 80 7.98 22.22 21.16
N ASP A 81 6.67 21.89 21.18
CA ASP A 81 6.17 20.54 20.91
C ASP A 81 6.58 20.20 19.48
N PHE A 82 7.76 19.61 19.33
CA PHE A 82 8.15 18.94 18.10
C PHE A 82 7.05 17.92 17.82
N ALA A 83 6.34 18.08 16.69
CA ALA A 83 5.21 17.23 16.33
C ALA A 83 5.67 15.77 16.24
N MET A 84 5.02 14.89 17.00
CA MET A 84 5.31 13.45 17.11
C MET A 84 4.16 12.62 16.52
N SER A 85 4.46 11.50 15.88
CA SER A 85 3.48 10.47 15.50
C SER A 85 2.70 10.02 16.73
N THR A 86 1.49 10.53 16.85
CA THR A 86 0.62 10.31 18.00
C THR A 86 -0.60 9.56 17.53
N ILE A 87 -0.77 8.33 18.03
CA ILE A 87 -2.03 7.60 17.88
C ILE A 87 -3.09 8.22 18.79
N ILE A 88 -4.32 8.30 18.32
CA ILE A 88 -5.42 8.96 19.00
C ILE A 88 -6.61 7.97 19.04
N PRO A 89 -6.96 7.43 20.22
CA PRO A 89 -8.22 6.72 20.38
C PRO A 89 -9.38 7.61 19.96
N PHE A 90 -10.35 7.05 19.24
CA PHE A 90 -11.41 7.82 18.62
C PHE A 90 -12.77 7.14 18.76
N HIS A 91 -13.82 7.90 18.48
CA HIS A 91 -15.19 7.41 18.46
C HIS A 91 -15.47 6.77 17.09
N GLY A 92 -15.04 5.53 16.90
CA GLY A 92 -15.21 4.85 15.63
C GLY A 92 -16.68 4.62 15.29
N VAL A 93 -16.99 4.68 14.00
CA VAL A 93 -18.30 4.38 13.44
C VAL A 93 -18.27 2.98 12.84
N ARG A 94 -19.19 2.12 13.28
CA ARG A 94 -19.25 0.70 12.90
C ARG A 94 -20.67 0.30 12.53
N TYR A 95 -20.80 -0.79 11.79
CA TYR A 95 -22.12 -1.38 11.53
C TYR A 95 -22.75 -1.91 12.81
N ASP A 96 -24.06 -1.71 12.96
CA ASP A 96 -24.88 -2.42 13.93
C ASP A 96 -25.47 -3.68 13.28
N THR A 97 -24.99 -4.86 13.70
CA THR A 97 -25.43 -6.15 13.17
C THR A 97 -26.89 -6.47 13.48
N THR A 98 -27.51 -5.80 14.46
CA THR A 98 -28.97 -5.90 14.70
C THR A 98 -29.80 -5.21 13.63
N VAL A 99 -29.20 -4.26 12.90
CA VAL A 99 -29.85 -3.49 11.83
C VAL A 99 -29.47 -4.04 10.46
N VAL A 100 -28.17 -4.28 10.22
CA VAL A 100 -27.67 -4.71 8.90
C VAL A 100 -27.66 -6.23 8.72
N GLY A 101 -27.86 -6.99 9.81
CA GLY A 101 -27.76 -8.43 9.80
C GLY A 101 -26.32 -8.91 9.62
N ASP A 102 -26.08 -9.68 8.58
CA ASP A 102 -24.79 -10.29 8.30
C ASP A 102 -23.76 -9.25 7.80
N ILE A 103 -22.70 -9.06 8.59
CA ILE A 103 -21.62 -8.11 8.29
C ILE A 103 -20.90 -8.42 6.96
N THR A 104 -20.88 -9.69 6.52
CA THR A 104 -20.24 -10.09 5.25
C THR A 104 -20.91 -9.45 4.03
N GLN A 105 -22.19 -9.06 4.17
CA GLN A 105 -22.97 -8.43 3.12
C GLN A 105 -22.66 -6.94 2.98
N VAL A 106 -22.07 -6.32 4.01
CA VAL A 106 -21.92 -4.85 4.08
C VAL A 106 -20.49 -4.33 4.08
N VAL A 107 -19.49 -5.20 4.27
CA VAL A 107 -18.08 -4.87 4.07
C VAL A 107 -17.67 -5.03 2.60
N ALA A 108 -16.49 -4.51 2.27
CA ALA A 108 -15.90 -4.66 0.94
C ALA A 108 -14.38 -4.83 1.02
N PRO A 109 -13.75 -5.46 0.01
CA PRO A 109 -12.30 -5.36 -0.16
C PRO A 109 -11.85 -3.90 -0.35
N PRO A 110 -10.55 -3.61 -0.28
CA PRO A 110 -10.00 -2.30 -0.62
C PRO A 110 -10.45 -1.84 -2.02
N TYR A 111 -10.85 -0.58 -2.13
CA TYR A 111 -11.42 -0.05 -3.36
C TYR A 111 -10.46 -0.08 -4.57
N ASP A 112 -9.15 -0.03 -4.32
CA ASP A 112 -8.10 0.04 -5.34
C ASP A 112 -7.85 -1.31 -6.04
N ILE A 113 -8.50 -2.38 -5.58
CA ILE A 113 -8.48 -3.71 -6.20
C ILE A 113 -9.86 -4.16 -6.73
N ILE A 114 -10.87 -3.29 -6.66
CA ILE A 114 -12.22 -3.58 -7.15
C ILE A 114 -12.33 -3.13 -8.60
N ASP A 115 -12.67 -4.06 -9.50
CA ASP A 115 -13.00 -3.75 -10.88
C ASP A 115 -14.48 -3.34 -11.04
N ALA A 116 -14.89 -2.93 -12.24
CA ALA A 116 -16.26 -2.48 -12.49
C ALA A 116 -17.32 -3.57 -12.23
N ALA A 117 -17.00 -4.84 -12.51
CA ALA A 117 -17.90 -5.97 -12.25
C ALA A 117 -18.06 -6.20 -10.74
N GLY A 118 -16.96 -6.17 -9.99
CA GLY A 118 -16.94 -6.27 -8.53
C GLY A 118 -17.66 -5.11 -7.85
N GLN A 119 -17.46 -3.88 -8.34
CA GLN A 119 -18.19 -2.70 -7.85
C GLN A 119 -19.70 -2.89 -8.00
N LYS A 120 -20.15 -3.31 -9.19
CA LYS A 120 -21.57 -3.59 -9.43
C LYS A 120 -22.09 -4.71 -8.53
N ALA A 121 -21.35 -5.81 -8.42
CA ALA A 121 -21.74 -6.95 -7.58
C ALA A 121 -21.90 -6.55 -6.11
N LEU A 122 -21.00 -5.73 -5.56
CA LEU A 122 -21.09 -5.21 -4.19
C LEU A 122 -22.27 -4.24 -4.02
N HIS A 123 -22.56 -3.42 -5.03
CA HIS A 123 -23.74 -2.54 -5.02
C HIS A 123 -25.05 -3.35 -4.99
N ASP A 124 -25.12 -4.44 -5.76
CA ASP A 124 -26.29 -5.32 -5.83
C ASP A 124 -26.41 -6.22 -4.59
N ARG A 125 -25.30 -6.51 -3.90
CA ARG A 125 -25.23 -7.40 -2.73
C ARG A 125 -26.11 -6.92 -1.57
N HIS A 126 -25.95 -5.65 -1.19
CA HIS A 126 -26.69 -5.10 -0.05
C HIS A 126 -26.90 -3.58 -0.15
N GLN A 127 -28.05 -3.10 0.33
CA GLN A 127 -28.38 -1.67 0.31
C GLN A 127 -27.48 -0.84 1.24
N GLN A 128 -26.94 -1.49 2.27
CA GLN A 128 -25.98 -0.89 3.21
C GLN A 128 -24.54 -1.34 2.94
N ASN A 129 -24.20 -1.83 1.74
CA ASN A 129 -22.81 -2.19 1.45
C ASN A 129 -21.92 -0.95 1.36
N ILE A 130 -20.79 -0.98 2.09
CA ILE A 130 -19.83 0.13 2.22
C ILE A 130 -19.32 0.66 0.89
N ILE A 131 -19.39 -0.13 -0.18
CA ILE A 131 -19.05 0.29 -1.53
C ILE A 131 -19.79 1.58 -1.94
N ARG A 132 -21.00 1.79 -1.44
CA ARG A 132 -21.82 2.99 -1.70
C ARG A 132 -21.19 4.26 -1.12
N LEU A 133 -20.37 4.12 -0.08
CA LEU A 133 -19.62 5.21 0.52
C LEU A 133 -18.20 5.31 -0.06
N GLU A 134 -17.52 4.19 -0.30
CA GLU A 134 -16.10 4.19 -0.69
C GLU A 134 -15.85 4.30 -2.21
N LEU A 135 -16.71 3.70 -3.02
CA LEU A 135 -16.57 3.63 -4.48
C LEU A 135 -17.96 3.64 -5.14
N GLY A 136 -18.67 4.76 -5.01
CA GLY A 136 -20.01 4.94 -5.57
C GLY A 136 -20.03 4.96 -7.11
N LEU A 137 -21.16 4.55 -7.69
CA LEU A 137 -21.38 4.58 -9.14
C LEU A 137 -21.65 5.99 -9.67
N ASP A 138 -21.06 6.31 -10.81
CA ASP A 138 -21.47 7.45 -11.64
C ASP A 138 -22.85 7.15 -12.26
N GLN A 139 -23.68 8.19 -12.38
CA GLN A 139 -25.04 8.08 -12.92
C GLN A 139 -25.25 9.05 -14.08
N THR A 140 -26.15 8.70 -14.99
CA THR A 140 -26.58 9.62 -16.05
C THR A 140 -27.21 10.86 -15.41
N GLY A 141 -26.68 12.04 -15.76
CA GLY A 141 -27.11 13.32 -15.18
C GLY A 141 -26.24 13.81 -14.01
N ASP A 142 -25.18 13.08 -13.63
CA ASP A 142 -24.22 13.57 -12.64
C ASP A 142 -23.60 14.90 -13.08
N GLY A 143 -23.51 15.83 -12.12
CA GLY A 143 -22.97 17.16 -12.29
C GLY A 143 -22.23 17.67 -11.05
N PRO A 144 -21.84 18.94 -11.03
CA PRO A 144 -21.02 19.49 -9.94
C PRO A 144 -21.67 19.41 -8.56
N THR A 145 -23.00 19.51 -8.48
CA THR A 145 -23.76 19.57 -7.21
C THR A 145 -24.47 18.27 -6.85
N GLN A 146 -24.62 17.35 -7.81
CA GLN A 146 -25.24 16.04 -7.61
C GLN A 146 -24.42 15.00 -8.36
N ASN A 147 -23.69 14.19 -7.60
CA ASN A 147 -22.78 13.17 -8.10
C ASN A 147 -22.55 12.09 -7.03
N ARG A 148 -21.72 11.10 -7.36
CA ARG A 148 -21.42 9.97 -6.46
C ARG A 148 -20.97 10.37 -5.06
N TYR A 149 -20.22 11.47 -4.90
CA TYR A 149 -19.71 11.89 -3.59
C TYR A 149 -20.81 12.52 -2.73
N THR A 150 -21.68 13.35 -3.33
CA THR A 150 -22.84 13.91 -2.62
C THR A 150 -23.86 12.84 -2.24
N ARG A 151 -24.03 11.80 -3.07
CA ARG A 151 -24.82 10.61 -2.74
C ARG A 151 -24.21 9.82 -1.59
N ALA A 152 -22.90 9.61 -1.59
CA ALA A 152 -22.20 8.98 -0.47
C ALA A 152 -22.41 9.75 0.84
N ALA A 153 -22.29 11.08 0.82
CA ALA A 153 -22.54 11.91 1.99
C ALA A 153 -23.98 11.82 2.51
N SER A 154 -24.98 11.81 1.61
CA SER A 154 -26.38 11.59 2.00
C SER A 154 -26.58 10.20 2.60
N THR A 155 -26.03 9.18 1.95
CA THR A 155 -26.12 7.78 2.37
C THR A 155 -25.50 7.59 3.76
N LEU A 156 -24.34 8.20 4.03
CA LEU A 156 -23.70 8.17 5.36
C LEU A 156 -24.62 8.77 6.43
N ARG A 157 -25.22 9.93 6.18
CA ARG A 157 -26.18 10.55 7.11
C ARG A 157 -27.40 9.67 7.35
N ASP A 158 -27.94 9.06 6.29
CA ASP A 158 -29.10 8.18 6.38
C ASP A 158 -28.78 6.90 7.18
N TRP A 159 -27.59 6.34 7.01
CA TRP A 159 -27.16 5.15 7.75
C TRP A 159 -26.89 5.44 9.23
N LEU A 160 -26.33 6.62 9.55
CA LEU A 160 -26.20 7.08 10.94
C LEU A 160 -27.58 7.31 11.57
N LYS A 161 -28.50 7.97 10.86
CA LYS A 161 -29.86 8.28 11.35
C LYS A 161 -30.71 7.02 11.54
N SER A 162 -30.60 6.04 10.64
CA SER A 162 -31.33 4.78 10.73
C SER A 162 -30.74 3.80 11.74
N GLY A 163 -29.55 4.07 12.27
CA GLY A 163 -28.84 3.19 13.19
C GLY A 163 -28.11 2.03 12.53
N ALA A 164 -28.06 1.97 11.20
CA ALA A 164 -27.24 1.01 10.46
C ALA A 164 -25.76 1.18 10.77
N LEU A 165 -25.34 2.43 10.94
CA LEU A 165 -24.05 2.81 11.48
C LEU A 165 -24.23 3.44 12.86
N LYS A 166 -23.41 3.01 13.82
CA LYS A 166 -23.36 3.57 15.18
C LYS A 166 -21.97 4.06 15.49
N ARG A 167 -21.91 5.22 16.13
CA ARG A 167 -20.68 5.78 16.69
C ARG A 167 -20.50 5.28 18.12
N ASP A 168 -19.29 4.84 18.43
CA ASP A 168 -18.94 4.41 19.79
C ASP A 168 -18.95 5.61 20.77
N THR A 169 -19.43 5.37 21.99
CA THR A 169 -19.59 6.41 23.02
C THR A 169 -18.28 6.77 23.71
N GLU A 170 -17.27 5.90 23.64
CA GLU A 170 -15.97 6.06 24.29
C GLU A 170 -14.85 6.12 23.24
N PRO A 171 -13.79 6.92 23.48
CA PRO A 171 -12.57 6.84 22.69
C PRO A 171 -11.99 5.42 22.73
N THR A 172 -11.72 4.86 21.56
CA THR A 172 -11.41 3.43 21.41
C THR A 172 -10.16 3.23 20.55
N LEU A 173 -9.34 2.24 20.92
CA LEU A 173 -8.40 1.58 20.00
C LEU A 173 -9.01 0.22 19.63
N TYR A 174 -9.01 -0.14 18.36
CA TYR A 174 -9.57 -1.44 17.95
C TYR A 174 -8.46 -2.43 17.66
N TYR A 175 -8.37 -3.48 18.47
CA TYR A 175 -7.48 -4.60 18.22
C TYR A 175 -8.09 -5.47 17.10
N HIS A 176 -7.37 -5.62 16.00
CA HIS A 176 -7.82 -6.31 14.78
C HIS A 176 -6.89 -7.48 14.49
N THR A 177 -7.47 -8.63 14.17
CA THR A 177 -6.73 -9.80 13.69
C THR A 177 -7.30 -10.30 12.37
N ILE A 178 -6.41 -10.77 11.51
CA ILE A 178 -6.74 -11.41 10.23
C ILE A 178 -6.05 -12.76 10.18
N GLU A 179 -6.80 -13.85 10.33
CA GLU A 179 -6.31 -15.22 10.12
C GLU A 179 -6.50 -15.59 8.65
N TYR A 180 -5.41 -15.92 7.96
CA TYR A 180 -5.41 -16.17 6.53
C TYR A 180 -4.40 -17.26 6.15
N THR A 181 -4.60 -17.88 4.98
CA THR A 181 -3.56 -18.69 4.34
C THR A 181 -2.86 -17.80 3.33
N ALA A 182 -1.53 -17.72 3.38
CA ALA A 182 -0.78 -16.92 2.42
C ALA A 182 -1.08 -17.39 0.99
N PRO A 183 -1.45 -16.47 0.07
CA PRO A 183 -1.78 -16.86 -1.30
C PRO A 183 -0.53 -17.43 -1.97
N TYR A 184 -0.73 -18.37 -2.88
CA TYR A 184 0.33 -19.05 -3.64
C TYR A 184 1.32 -19.85 -2.77
N ALA A 185 1.02 -20.04 -1.48
CA ALA A 185 1.79 -20.91 -0.63
C ALA A 185 1.54 -22.40 -1.01
N PRO A 186 2.53 -23.28 -0.80
CA PRO A 186 2.36 -24.71 -1.06
C PRO A 186 1.13 -25.30 -0.34
N PRO A 187 0.44 -26.29 -0.92
CA PRO A 187 -0.64 -26.99 -0.24
C PRO A 187 -0.23 -27.49 1.15
N GLY A 188 -1.07 -27.27 2.15
CA GLY A 188 -0.79 -27.63 3.55
C GLY A 188 0.04 -26.61 4.32
N SER A 189 0.35 -25.44 3.73
CA SER A 189 0.98 -24.34 4.47
C SER A 189 0.12 -23.90 5.66
N PRO A 190 0.73 -23.58 6.81
CA PRO A 190 -0.02 -23.16 8.00
C PRO A 190 -0.70 -21.81 7.77
N THR A 191 -1.82 -21.61 8.45
CA THR A 191 -2.47 -20.31 8.56
C THR A 191 -1.55 -19.34 9.31
N LYS A 192 -1.59 -18.08 8.89
CA LYS A 192 -0.95 -16.94 9.53
C LYS A 192 -2.01 -16.06 10.18
N THR A 193 -1.64 -15.34 11.23
CA THR A 193 -2.49 -14.33 11.85
C THR A 193 -1.75 -13.01 11.85
N LEU A 194 -2.22 -12.05 11.07
CA LEU A 194 -1.77 -10.66 11.13
C LEU A 194 -2.51 -9.96 12.27
N THR A 195 -1.78 -9.26 13.13
CA THR A 195 -2.38 -8.45 14.21
C THR A 195 -2.09 -6.97 14.01
N GLY A 196 -3.05 -6.12 14.40
CA GLY A 196 -2.87 -4.68 14.31
C GLY A 196 -3.89 -3.88 15.11
N ILE A 197 -3.75 -2.56 15.06
CA ILE A 197 -4.65 -1.61 15.73
C ILE A 197 -5.27 -0.67 14.71
N LEU A 198 -6.59 -0.50 14.73
CA LEU A 198 -7.24 0.62 14.06
C LEU A 198 -7.34 1.79 15.03
N THR A 199 -6.82 2.93 14.60
CA THR A 199 -6.77 4.19 15.36
C THR A 199 -6.77 5.35 14.37
N THR A 200 -7.02 6.58 14.83
CA THR A 200 -6.56 7.74 14.05
C THR A 200 -5.11 8.08 14.44
N VAL A 201 -4.37 8.63 13.50
CA VAL A 201 -2.98 9.10 13.69
C VAL A 201 -2.92 10.55 13.28
N LYS A 202 -2.26 11.38 14.09
CA LYS A 202 -2.02 12.79 13.77
C LYS A 202 -1.33 12.92 12.41
N LEU A 203 -1.86 13.78 11.55
CA LEU A 203 -1.27 14.08 10.26
C LEU A 203 -0.02 14.94 10.42
N GLU A 204 1.04 14.51 9.76
CA GLU A 204 2.32 15.21 9.63
C GLU A 204 2.80 15.22 8.19
N ALA A 205 3.63 16.22 7.85
CA ALA A 205 4.32 16.25 6.58
C ALA A 205 5.08 14.93 6.35
N LEU A 206 5.04 14.44 5.11
CA LEU A 206 5.84 13.28 4.72
C LEU A 206 7.32 13.58 4.93
N ASP A 207 8.08 12.56 5.33
CA ASP A 207 9.50 12.64 5.63
C ASP A 207 9.84 13.62 6.78
N SER A 208 8.86 13.96 7.65
CA SER A 208 9.07 14.77 8.87
C SER A 208 10.03 14.14 9.89
N GLY A 209 10.39 12.86 9.70
CA GLY A 209 11.05 12.02 10.69
C GLY A 209 10.10 11.02 11.36
N HIS A 210 8.79 11.14 11.16
CA HIS A 210 7.79 10.29 11.83
C HIS A 210 6.90 9.50 10.87
N ILE A 211 6.64 10.01 9.66
CA ILE A 211 5.81 9.33 8.66
C ILE A 211 6.61 9.14 7.36
N TYR A 212 6.87 7.89 7.03
CA TYR A 212 7.74 7.49 5.93
C TYR A 212 6.95 6.77 4.83
N PRO A 213 6.82 7.38 3.63
CA PRO A 213 6.30 6.70 2.46
C PRO A 213 7.44 5.98 1.71
N HIS A 214 7.12 4.86 1.06
CA HIS A 214 8.08 4.14 0.20
C HIS A 214 7.72 4.17 -1.28
N GLU A 215 6.58 4.72 -1.68
CA GLU A 215 6.15 4.82 -3.10
C GLU A 215 5.70 6.25 -3.46
N ASN A 216 5.82 6.60 -4.75
CA ASN A 216 5.28 7.84 -5.30
C ASN A 216 3.80 7.70 -5.66
N THR A 217 3.03 8.77 -5.49
CA THR A 217 1.57 8.75 -5.68
C THR A 217 1.09 9.29 -7.04
N ARG A 218 0.04 8.64 -7.57
CA ARG A 218 -0.82 9.02 -8.74
C ARG A 218 -1.52 10.38 -8.56
N SER A 219 -1.52 11.32 -9.50
CA SER A 219 -2.32 12.57 -9.40
C SER A 219 -3.85 12.33 -9.45
N ALA A 220 -4.33 11.53 -10.40
CA ALA A 220 -5.77 11.27 -10.60
C ALA A 220 -6.46 10.64 -9.39
N ALA A 221 -5.78 9.72 -8.68
CA ALA A 221 -6.30 9.09 -7.47
C ALA A 221 -6.53 10.09 -6.33
N LYS A 222 -5.76 11.18 -6.26
CA LYS A 222 -5.89 12.20 -5.20
C LYS A 222 -7.16 13.02 -5.34
N THR A 223 -7.55 13.40 -6.56
CA THR A 223 -8.74 14.24 -6.78
C THR A 223 -10.02 13.51 -6.37
N ASP A 224 -10.14 12.25 -6.78
CA ASP A 224 -11.29 11.43 -6.43
C ASP A 224 -11.42 11.24 -4.90
N ARG A 225 -10.33 10.84 -4.23
CA ARG A 225 -10.31 10.70 -2.76
C ARG A 225 -10.58 12.02 -2.04
N LEU A 226 -10.06 13.15 -2.55
CA LEU A 226 -10.28 14.47 -1.95
C LEU A 226 -11.75 14.89 -2.04
N ASN A 227 -12.41 14.64 -3.17
CA ASN A 227 -13.83 14.95 -3.34
C ASN A 227 -14.71 14.11 -2.41
N LEU A 228 -14.37 12.82 -2.23
CA LEU A 228 -15.06 11.96 -1.28
C LEU A 228 -14.90 12.44 0.16
N LEU A 229 -13.65 12.72 0.57
CA LEU A 229 -13.32 13.23 1.90
C LEU A 229 -13.99 14.57 2.19
N LYS A 230 -14.02 15.49 1.22
CA LYS A 230 -14.73 16.78 1.32
C LYS A 230 -16.23 16.62 1.49
N SER A 231 -16.84 15.66 0.78
CA SER A 231 -18.29 15.50 0.79
C SER A 231 -18.77 14.76 2.04
N CYS A 232 -18.03 13.74 2.47
CA CYS A 232 -18.44 12.86 3.57
C CYS A 232 -17.86 13.25 4.92
N HIS A 233 -16.77 14.03 4.94
CA HIS A 233 -15.99 14.31 6.14
C HIS A 233 -15.61 13.02 6.89
N ALA A 234 -15.18 11.98 6.15
CA ALA A 234 -14.93 10.67 6.72
C ALA A 234 -13.78 9.92 6.04
N ASN A 235 -13.12 9.05 6.81
CA ASN A 235 -12.22 8.01 6.30
C ASN A 235 -12.94 6.65 6.42
N PHE A 236 -13.31 6.05 5.29
CA PHE A 236 -14.01 4.76 5.30
C PHE A 236 -13.07 3.55 5.27
N SER A 237 -11.89 3.72 4.66
CA SER A 237 -10.84 2.69 4.57
C SER A 237 -9.57 3.15 5.30
N PRO A 238 -8.92 2.28 6.11
CA PRO A 238 -7.70 2.64 6.83
C PRO A 238 -6.50 2.69 5.88
N ILE A 239 -5.60 3.65 6.10
CA ILE A 239 -4.23 3.57 5.58
C ILE A 239 -3.49 2.50 6.37
N TRP A 240 -2.77 1.60 5.72
CA TRP A 240 -2.00 0.58 6.43
C TRP A 240 -0.57 1.06 6.63
N SER A 241 -0.13 1.14 7.89
CA SER A 241 1.23 1.48 8.26
C SER A 241 1.86 0.44 9.17
N LEU A 242 3.19 0.39 9.09
CA LEU A 242 4.04 -0.49 9.88
C LEU A 242 4.83 0.32 10.89
N TYR A 243 5.13 -0.29 12.03
CA TYR A 243 6.00 0.29 13.07
C TYR A 243 6.88 -0.80 13.67
N SER A 244 8.04 -0.44 14.23
CA SER A 244 8.89 -1.43 14.91
C SER A 244 8.41 -1.64 16.34
N ASP A 245 8.17 -2.89 16.71
CA ASP A 245 7.92 -3.31 18.08
C ASP A 245 8.55 -4.69 18.35
N PRO A 246 9.90 -4.75 18.44
CA PRO A 246 10.62 -6.02 18.57
C PRO A 246 10.29 -6.80 19.85
N ARG A 247 9.70 -6.12 20.84
CA ARG A 247 9.31 -6.71 22.13
C ARG A 247 7.82 -7.05 22.18
N GLY A 248 7.05 -6.73 21.14
CA GLY A 248 5.60 -6.93 21.11
C GLY A 248 4.85 -6.20 22.23
N ALA A 249 5.37 -5.06 22.70
CA ALA A 249 4.85 -4.37 23.86
C ALA A 249 3.43 -3.85 23.63
N VAL A 250 3.13 -3.34 22.43
CA VAL A 250 1.81 -2.77 22.11
C VAL A 250 0.80 -3.87 21.86
N MET A 251 1.13 -4.85 21.01
CA MET A 251 0.20 -5.93 20.69
C MET A 251 -0.07 -6.81 21.91
N GLY A 252 0.96 -7.14 22.71
CA GLY A 252 0.78 -7.93 23.93
C GLY A 252 -0.07 -7.23 24.99
N LEU A 253 0.04 -5.91 25.11
CA LEU A 253 -0.82 -5.09 25.97
C LEU A 253 -2.29 -5.16 25.52
N LEU A 254 -2.57 -4.95 24.24
CA LEU A 254 -3.94 -4.96 23.70
C LEU A 254 -4.55 -6.37 23.72
N GLU A 255 -3.79 -7.40 23.34
CA GLU A 255 -4.20 -8.80 23.40
C GLU A 255 -4.57 -9.18 24.85
N GLY A 256 -3.73 -8.79 25.83
CA GLY A 256 -4.01 -8.97 27.24
C GLY A 256 -5.32 -8.32 27.69
N ALA A 257 -5.62 -7.11 27.19
CA ALA A 257 -6.84 -6.36 27.53
C ALA A 257 -8.12 -7.00 26.98
N VAL A 258 -8.02 -7.77 25.89
CA VAL A 258 -9.18 -8.43 25.24
C VAL A 258 -9.26 -9.93 25.52
N LYS A 259 -8.25 -10.50 26.17
CA LYS A 259 -8.19 -11.93 26.48
C LYS A 259 -9.45 -12.43 27.19
N GLY A 260 -10.04 -13.48 26.64
CA GLY A 260 -11.27 -14.10 27.16
C GLY A 260 -12.56 -13.32 26.86
N LYS A 261 -12.49 -12.17 26.19
CA LYS A 261 -13.67 -11.41 25.73
C LYS A 261 -14.05 -11.84 24.30
N PRO A 262 -15.34 -12.01 24.00
CA PRO A 262 -15.76 -12.27 22.63
C PRO A 262 -15.42 -11.07 21.73
N ALA A 263 -15.04 -11.36 20.48
CA ALA A 263 -14.85 -10.32 19.48
C ALA A 263 -16.21 -9.69 19.14
N GLN A 264 -16.22 -8.37 18.93
CA GLN A 264 -17.41 -7.65 18.49
C GLN A 264 -17.73 -7.92 17.02
N VAL A 265 -16.70 -8.24 16.25
CA VAL A 265 -16.77 -8.72 14.87
C VAL A 265 -16.00 -10.03 14.82
N ASP A 266 -16.61 -11.09 14.30
CA ASP A 266 -15.96 -12.39 14.05
C ASP A 266 -16.66 -13.07 12.86
N PHE A 267 -16.05 -13.01 11.68
CA PHE A 267 -16.60 -13.63 10.47
C PHE A 267 -15.50 -14.05 9.51
N ARG A 268 -15.84 -14.89 8.52
CA ARG A 268 -14.96 -15.16 7.38
C ARG A 268 -15.41 -14.35 6.18
N ASP A 269 -14.48 -13.62 5.56
CA ASP A 269 -14.76 -12.82 4.37
C ASP A 269 -14.93 -13.67 3.10
N ASP A 270 -15.18 -13.01 1.96
CA ASP A 270 -15.44 -13.66 0.66
C ASP A 270 -14.31 -14.60 0.19
N VAL A 271 -13.09 -14.42 0.70
CA VAL A 271 -11.91 -15.25 0.38
C VAL A 271 -11.55 -16.22 1.51
N GLY A 272 -12.38 -16.28 2.55
CA GLY A 272 -12.27 -17.21 3.66
C GLY A 272 -11.35 -16.77 4.79
N PHE A 273 -10.84 -15.53 4.80
CA PHE A 273 -10.01 -15.03 5.89
C PHE A 273 -10.89 -14.67 7.08
N ARG A 274 -10.49 -15.11 8.26
CA ARG A 274 -11.24 -14.80 9.48
C ARG A 274 -10.81 -13.44 9.99
N GLN A 275 -11.78 -12.55 10.08
CA GLN A 275 -11.64 -11.17 10.55
C GLN A 275 -12.17 -11.12 11.98
N GLN A 276 -11.34 -10.70 12.94
CA GLN A 276 -11.81 -10.49 14.32
C GLN A 276 -11.42 -9.12 14.86
N LEU A 277 -12.37 -8.42 15.48
CA LEU A 277 -12.19 -7.07 16.00
C LEU A 277 -12.70 -6.93 17.44
N TRP A 278 -11.92 -6.29 18.29
CA TRP A 278 -12.29 -5.94 19.66
C TRP A 278 -12.10 -4.43 19.89
N ALA A 279 -13.04 -3.81 20.59
CA ALA A 279 -12.85 -2.46 21.14
C ALA A 279 -12.08 -2.52 22.46
N VAL A 280 -11.03 -1.71 22.57
CA VAL A 280 -10.29 -1.49 23.81
C VAL A 280 -10.55 -0.07 24.28
N THR A 281 -11.23 0.07 25.43
CA THR A 281 -11.62 1.37 26.02
C THR A 281 -11.03 1.63 27.39
N ASP A 282 -10.30 0.68 27.98
CA ASP A 282 -9.66 0.83 29.30
C ASP A 282 -8.66 2.00 29.28
N PRO A 283 -8.88 3.08 30.06
CA PRO A 283 -8.04 4.28 30.00
C PRO A 283 -6.56 4.03 30.33
N SER A 284 -6.27 3.04 31.18
CA SER A 284 -4.90 2.69 31.56
C SER A 284 -4.16 1.97 30.42
N VAL A 285 -4.87 1.12 29.68
CA VAL A 285 -4.36 0.44 28.48
C VAL A 285 -4.16 1.43 27.35
N LEU A 286 -5.15 2.29 27.11
CA LEU A 286 -5.07 3.35 26.09
C LEU A 286 -3.86 4.26 26.33
N LYS A 287 -3.68 4.75 27.57
CA LYS A 287 -2.55 5.61 27.93
C LYS A 287 -1.21 4.93 27.68
N GLN A 288 -1.06 3.66 28.06
CA GLN A 288 0.18 2.90 27.86
C GLN A 288 0.47 2.64 26.38
N ALA A 289 -0.54 2.32 25.56
CA ALA A 289 -0.37 2.15 24.12
C ALA A 289 0.07 3.45 23.45
N ILE A 290 -0.57 4.58 23.79
CA ILE A 290 -0.21 5.91 23.28
C ILE A 290 1.22 6.29 23.67
N GLU A 291 1.60 6.06 24.93
CA GLU A 291 2.96 6.31 25.42
C GLU A 291 3.99 5.46 24.67
N THR A 292 3.71 4.17 24.50
CA THR A 292 4.63 3.21 23.87
C THR A 292 4.89 3.55 22.41
N LEU A 293 3.87 4.01 21.69
CA LEU A 293 3.98 4.41 20.28
C LEU A 293 4.39 5.87 20.09
N ARG A 294 4.51 6.66 21.16
CA ARG A 294 4.90 8.06 21.04
C ARG A 294 6.26 8.16 20.34
N SER A 295 6.33 8.98 19.31
CA SER A 295 7.54 9.20 18.51
C SER A 295 8.05 7.97 17.77
N THR A 296 7.24 6.92 17.64
CA THR A 296 7.61 5.75 16.84
C THR A 296 7.38 6.06 15.36
N PRO A 297 8.41 5.93 14.50
CA PRO A 297 8.25 6.09 13.06
C PRO A 297 7.21 5.12 12.50
N LEU A 298 6.36 5.64 11.61
CA LEU A 298 5.37 4.85 10.87
C LEU A 298 5.74 4.79 9.39
N PHE A 299 5.78 3.59 8.84
CA PHE A 299 6.07 3.32 7.44
C PHE A 299 4.78 2.97 6.71
N ILE A 300 4.35 3.79 5.75
CA ILE A 300 3.08 3.55 5.04
C ILE A 300 3.26 2.34 4.14
N ALA A 301 2.66 1.19 4.48
CA ALA A 301 2.64 -0.01 3.66
C ALA A 301 1.68 0.10 2.48
N ASP A 302 0.51 0.70 2.70
CA ASP A 302 -0.52 0.90 1.68
C ASP A 302 -1.35 2.15 1.99
N GLY A 303 -1.71 2.90 0.95
CA GLY A 303 -2.54 4.10 1.09
C GLY A 303 -1.77 5.42 1.06
N HIS A 304 -0.61 5.50 0.39
CA HIS A 304 0.16 6.75 0.24
C HIS A 304 -0.69 7.87 -0.36
N HIS A 305 -1.51 7.59 -1.38
CA HIS A 305 -2.41 8.59 -1.97
C HIS A 305 -3.51 9.05 -0.98
N ARG A 306 -3.94 8.17 -0.05
CA ARG A 306 -4.95 8.48 0.96
C ARG A 306 -4.34 9.39 2.03
N TYR A 307 -3.10 9.12 2.43
CA TYR A 307 -2.36 9.96 3.36
C TYR A 307 -2.12 11.37 2.80
N GLU A 308 -1.62 11.48 1.58
CA GLU A 308 -1.42 12.78 0.93
C GLU A 308 -2.74 13.53 0.71
N THR A 309 -3.82 12.82 0.39
CA THR A 309 -5.16 13.41 0.29
C THR A 309 -5.60 13.99 1.63
N ALA A 310 -5.36 13.26 2.73
CA ALA A 310 -5.69 13.71 4.07
C ALA A 310 -4.87 14.97 4.46
N LEU A 311 -3.57 15.02 4.13
CA LEU A 311 -2.74 16.23 4.30
C LEU A 311 -3.28 17.43 3.51
N ASN A 312 -3.65 17.22 2.25
CA ASN A 312 -4.19 18.28 1.40
C ASN A 312 -5.53 18.79 1.94
N TYR A 313 -6.38 17.88 2.42
CA TYR A 313 -7.65 18.22 3.04
C TYR A 313 -7.45 18.98 4.36
N GLN A 314 -6.55 18.52 5.23
CA GLN A 314 -6.18 19.21 6.47
C GLN A 314 -5.73 20.65 6.18
N LYS A 315 -4.81 20.84 5.23
CA LYS A 315 -4.31 22.17 4.84
C LYS A 315 -5.44 23.09 4.38
N LEU A 316 -6.34 22.58 3.53
CA LEU A 316 -7.50 23.35 3.07
C LEU A 316 -8.42 23.75 4.23
N ARG A 317 -8.75 22.81 5.12
CA ARG A 317 -9.62 23.08 6.27
C ARG A 317 -9.01 24.07 7.26
N ARG A 318 -7.71 23.98 7.53
CA ARG A 318 -7.00 24.98 8.36
C ARG A 318 -7.01 26.37 7.71
N GLN A 319 -6.85 26.46 6.39
CA GLN A 319 -6.96 27.74 5.67
C GLN A 319 -8.38 28.33 5.77
N GLU A 320 -9.41 27.51 5.55
CA GLU A 320 -10.82 27.93 5.65
C GLU A 320 -11.21 28.35 7.07
N ALA A 321 -10.69 27.68 8.10
CA ALA A 321 -11.00 27.92 9.50
C ALA A 321 -10.14 29.01 10.17
N GLY A 322 -9.16 29.59 9.46
CA GLY A 322 -8.25 30.59 10.01
C GLY A 322 -7.25 30.05 11.02
N SER A 323 -6.79 28.80 10.85
CA SER A 323 -5.81 28.11 11.71
C SER A 323 -6.20 28.11 13.21
N PRO A 324 -7.32 27.46 13.57
CA PRO A 324 -7.77 27.38 14.95
C PRO A 324 -6.72 26.74 15.85
N ALA A 325 -6.66 27.19 17.11
CA ALA A 325 -5.84 26.58 18.15
C ALA A 325 -6.38 25.18 18.50
N GLY A 326 -5.47 24.26 18.84
CA GLY A 326 -5.81 22.89 19.23
C GLY A 326 -6.00 21.92 18.06
N GLN A 327 -6.22 20.66 18.43
CA GLN A 327 -6.41 19.54 17.51
C GLN A 327 -7.84 19.55 16.96
N GLN A 328 -7.98 19.43 15.64
CA GLN A 328 -9.24 19.32 14.93
C GLN A 328 -9.44 17.88 14.43
N SER A 329 -10.68 17.49 14.13
CA SER A 329 -10.97 16.14 13.62
C SER A 329 -10.27 15.81 12.30
N TYR A 330 -10.03 16.81 11.46
CA TYR A 330 -9.29 16.70 10.20
C TYR A 330 -7.76 16.75 10.36
N ASP A 331 -7.23 16.85 11.58
CA ASP A 331 -5.78 16.78 11.86
C ASP A 331 -5.30 15.36 12.13
N SER A 332 -6.16 14.36 11.94
CA SER A 332 -5.81 12.95 12.06
C SER A 332 -6.48 12.14 10.96
N VAL A 333 -5.93 10.96 10.68
CA VAL A 333 -6.43 10.05 9.64
C VAL A 333 -6.53 8.63 10.18
N LEU A 334 -7.55 7.89 9.77
CA LEU A 334 -7.72 6.48 10.12
C LEU A 334 -6.58 5.63 9.55
N MET A 335 -5.92 4.86 10.42
CA MET A 335 -4.85 3.95 10.05
C MET A 335 -5.01 2.59 10.74
N LEU A 336 -4.59 1.53 10.04
CA LEU A 336 -4.25 0.24 10.62
C LEU A 336 -2.74 0.25 10.89
N LEU A 337 -2.33 0.03 12.14
CA LEU A 337 -0.91 -0.10 12.50
C LEU A 337 -0.59 -1.56 12.82
N THR A 338 0.43 -2.11 12.17
CA THR A 338 0.92 -3.48 12.42
C THR A 338 2.42 -3.46 12.69
N ALA A 339 2.92 -4.36 13.54
CA ALA A 339 4.35 -4.45 13.78
C ALA A 339 5.11 -4.94 12.53
N LEU A 340 6.31 -4.41 12.27
CA LEU A 340 7.22 -4.89 11.23
C LEU A 340 7.64 -6.35 11.48
N GLU A 341 7.68 -6.72 12.76
CA GLU A 341 8.08 -8.03 13.27
C GLU A 341 6.92 -9.03 13.36
N ASP A 342 5.69 -8.64 13.00
CA ASP A 342 4.53 -9.52 13.06
C ASP A 342 4.71 -10.71 12.09
N PRO A 343 4.70 -11.96 12.58
CA PRO A 343 4.92 -13.15 11.74
C PRO A 343 3.79 -13.40 10.72
N GLY A 344 2.63 -12.78 10.95
CA GLY A 344 1.51 -12.74 10.04
C GLY A 344 1.64 -11.71 8.92
N LEU A 345 2.65 -10.83 8.93
CA LEU A 345 2.91 -9.92 7.81
C LEU A 345 3.52 -10.67 6.62
N THR A 346 2.90 -10.55 5.45
CA THR A 346 3.43 -11.10 4.20
C THR A 346 3.63 -10.00 3.17
N VAL A 347 4.76 -10.02 2.47
CA VAL A 347 5.00 -9.21 1.26
C VAL A 347 5.06 -10.16 0.07
N LEU A 348 4.22 -9.93 -0.93
CA LEU A 348 4.22 -10.73 -2.16
C LEU A 348 5.13 -10.10 -3.22
N PRO A 349 5.78 -10.91 -4.07
CA PRO A 349 6.52 -10.40 -5.21
C PRO A 349 5.57 -9.77 -6.23
N THR A 350 6.13 -8.97 -7.13
CA THR A 350 5.37 -8.41 -8.26
C THR A 350 6.06 -8.77 -9.57
N HIS A 351 5.77 -9.97 -10.07
CA HIS A 351 6.27 -10.50 -11.33
C HIS A 351 5.80 -9.65 -12.51
N ARG A 352 6.61 -9.64 -13.58
CA ARG A 352 6.40 -8.81 -14.76
C ARG A 352 6.20 -9.69 -15.98
N VAL A 353 5.18 -9.43 -16.78
CA VAL A 353 4.92 -10.15 -18.02
C VAL A 353 4.90 -9.15 -19.17
N THR A 354 5.83 -9.30 -20.11
CA THR A 354 5.94 -8.42 -21.28
C THR A 354 4.87 -8.80 -22.30
N THR A 355 4.34 -7.80 -23.00
CA THR A 355 3.37 -8.00 -24.10
C THR A 355 3.96 -7.66 -25.46
N THR A 356 5.09 -6.96 -25.48
CA THR A 356 5.89 -6.67 -26.69
C THR A 356 6.91 -7.79 -26.96
N PRO A 357 7.24 -8.12 -28.21
CA PRO A 357 8.17 -9.21 -28.52
C PRO A 357 9.51 -9.08 -27.80
N LEU A 358 9.99 -10.18 -27.20
CA LEU A 358 11.35 -10.27 -26.68
C LEU A 358 12.26 -10.99 -27.70
N PRO A 359 13.59 -10.74 -27.67
CA PRO A 359 14.54 -11.46 -28.51
C PRO A 359 14.52 -12.98 -28.24
N PRO A 360 14.91 -13.82 -29.21
CA PRO A 360 15.10 -15.25 -28.97
C PRO A 360 16.20 -15.49 -27.93
N TYR A 361 16.16 -16.65 -27.27
CA TYR A 361 17.04 -16.93 -26.14
C TYR A 361 18.52 -16.72 -26.43
N ASP A 362 19.04 -17.17 -27.58
CA ASP A 362 20.46 -17.03 -27.90
C ASP A 362 20.91 -15.55 -27.90
N HIS A 363 20.02 -14.65 -28.33
CA HIS A 363 20.27 -13.22 -28.28
C HIS A 363 20.15 -12.68 -26.85
N VAL A 364 19.16 -13.14 -26.06
CA VAL A 364 19.05 -12.78 -24.64
C VAL A 364 20.28 -13.24 -23.85
N GLN A 365 20.78 -14.45 -24.11
CA GLN A 365 22.00 -14.99 -23.52
C GLN A 365 23.21 -14.14 -23.90
N SER A 366 23.35 -13.75 -25.18
CA SER A 366 24.41 -12.83 -25.61
C SER A 366 24.35 -11.49 -24.87
N LEU A 367 23.15 -10.93 -24.64
CA LEU A 367 22.99 -9.64 -23.97
C LEU A 367 23.26 -9.71 -22.46
N LEU A 368 22.89 -10.81 -21.81
CA LEU A 368 22.88 -10.90 -20.34
C LEU A 368 24.04 -11.70 -19.74
N SER A 369 24.71 -12.56 -20.52
CA SER A 369 25.77 -13.45 -20.01
C SER A 369 27.01 -12.75 -19.45
N ALA A 370 27.26 -11.49 -19.83
CA ALA A 370 28.30 -10.68 -19.20
C ALA A 370 27.96 -10.38 -17.72
N THR A 371 26.68 -10.12 -17.44
CA THR A 371 26.17 -9.62 -16.15
C THR A 371 25.64 -10.72 -15.24
N PHE A 372 25.09 -11.79 -15.82
CA PHE A 372 24.40 -12.86 -15.10
C PHE A 372 25.03 -14.22 -15.37
N ASP A 373 24.99 -15.09 -14.36
CA ASP A 373 25.12 -16.53 -14.55
C ASP A 373 23.73 -17.09 -14.90
N LEU A 374 23.64 -17.78 -16.05
CA LEU A 374 22.38 -18.29 -16.58
C LEU A 374 22.29 -19.80 -16.29
N GLN A 375 21.31 -20.19 -15.48
CA GLN A 375 21.00 -21.59 -15.23
C GLN A 375 19.73 -21.97 -16.00
N GLU A 376 19.85 -22.92 -16.93
CA GLU A 376 18.75 -23.39 -17.76
C GLU A 376 18.00 -24.57 -17.13
N PHE A 377 16.68 -24.56 -17.30
CA PHE A 377 15.76 -25.60 -16.85
C PHE A 377 14.91 -26.05 -18.05
N PRO A 378 15.45 -26.91 -18.94
CA PRO A 378 14.72 -27.41 -20.10
C PRO A 378 13.57 -28.34 -19.70
N PHE A 379 12.51 -28.30 -20.48
CA PHE A 379 11.35 -29.16 -20.29
C PHE A 379 10.76 -29.65 -21.61
N THR A 380 9.99 -30.72 -21.51
CA THR A 380 9.03 -31.15 -22.54
C THR A 380 7.63 -30.91 -22.00
N ALA A 381 6.60 -31.11 -22.82
CA ALA A 381 5.21 -31.06 -22.34
C ALA A 381 4.97 -32.00 -21.15
N ALA A 382 5.63 -33.18 -21.12
CA ALA A 382 5.47 -34.16 -20.05
C ALA A 382 6.19 -33.77 -18.75
N THR A 383 7.30 -33.04 -18.83
CA THR A 383 8.13 -32.71 -17.66
C THR A 383 7.94 -31.28 -17.14
N GLN A 384 7.18 -30.44 -17.86
CA GLN A 384 7.03 -29.01 -17.58
C GLN A 384 6.65 -28.71 -16.13
N VAL A 385 5.66 -29.43 -15.57
CA VAL A 385 5.18 -29.19 -14.20
C VAL A 385 6.29 -29.43 -13.17
N ALA A 386 7.02 -30.54 -13.28
CA ALA A 386 8.11 -30.85 -12.37
C ALA A 386 9.32 -29.91 -12.56
N THR A 387 9.67 -29.57 -13.80
CA THR A 387 10.75 -28.62 -14.09
C THR A 387 10.42 -27.23 -13.56
N ARG A 388 9.17 -26.78 -13.72
CA ARG A 388 8.70 -25.49 -13.20
C ARG A 388 8.84 -25.41 -11.67
N ALA A 389 8.43 -26.45 -10.95
CA ALA A 389 8.56 -26.49 -9.49
C ALA A 389 10.04 -26.40 -9.06
N LYS A 390 10.93 -27.14 -9.73
CA LYS A 390 12.38 -27.08 -9.48
C LYS A 390 12.97 -25.69 -9.77
N PHE A 391 12.54 -25.06 -10.86
CA PHE A 391 12.97 -23.72 -11.25
C PHE A 391 12.54 -22.66 -10.22
N ILE A 392 11.28 -22.67 -9.78
CA ILE A 392 10.76 -21.74 -8.77
C ILE A 392 11.47 -21.95 -7.42
N GLU A 393 11.70 -23.20 -7.02
CA GLU A 393 12.43 -23.49 -5.77
C GLU A 393 13.88 -23.00 -5.83
N ALA A 394 14.60 -23.28 -6.93
CA ALA A 394 15.97 -22.81 -7.11
C ALA A 394 16.08 -21.28 -7.10
N MET A 395 15.10 -20.59 -7.68
CA MET A 395 14.95 -19.14 -7.63
C MET A 395 14.79 -18.62 -6.20
N ARG A 396 13.88 -19.22 -5.43
CA ARG A 396 13.58 -18.83 -4.05
C ARG A 396 14.75 -19.11 -3.12
N SER A 397 15.41 -20.26 -3.26
CA SER A 397 16.56 -20.63 -2.42
C SER A 397 17.77 -19.73 -2.68
N THR A 398 18.11 -19.52 -3.95
CA THR A 398 19.25 -18.68 -4.35
C THR A 398 19.01 -17.22 -3.97
N GLY A 399 17.77 -16.75 -4.17
CA GLY A 399 17.30 -15.40 -3.83
C GLY A 399 17.40 -15.01 -2.36
N GLN A 400 17.60 -15.95 -1.45
CA GLN A 400 17.85 -15.65 -0.05
C GLN A 400 19.20 -14.96 0.16
N THR A 401 20.16 -15.20 -0.73
CA THR A 401 21.57 -14.78 -0.56
C THR A 401 22.05 -13.82 -1.64
N ILE A 402 21.57 -13.94 -2.87
CA ILE A 402 22.01 -13.12 -4.01
C ILE A 402 20.81 -12.73 -4.88
N PRO A 403 20.86 -11.57 -5.57
CA PRO A 403 19.82 -11.20 -6.51
C PRO A 403 19.70 -12.23 -7.65
N VAL A 404 18.50 -12.75 -7.85
CA VAL A 404 18.20 -13.73 -8.90
C VAL A 404 16.84 -13.44 -9.52
N PHE A 405 16.77 -13.54 -10.84
CA PHE A 405 15.54 -13.30 -11.62
C PHE A 405 15.17 -14.51 -12.45
N GLY A 406 13.89 -14.82 -12.55
CA GLY A 406 13.41 -15.91 -13.39
C GLY A 406 13.04 -15.37 -14.76
N LEU A 407 13.32 -16.12 -15.84
CA LEU A 407 12.96 -15.78 -17.20
C LEU A 407 12.22 -16.94 -17.86
N ALA A 408 11.13 -16.62 -18.55
CA ALA A 408 10.47 -17.48 -19.52
C ALA A 408 10.17 -16.70 -20.80
N LEU A 409 10.32 -17.34 -21.97
CA LEU A 409 10.07 -16.75 -23.27
C LEU A 409 8.99 -17.54 -24.01
N LYS A 410 8.12 -16.83 -24.74
CA LYS A 410 7.06 -17.45 -25.55
C LYS A 410 7.69 -18.34 -26.62
N GLY A 411 7.27 -19.61 -26.64
CA GLY A 411 7.75 -20.60 -27.61
C GLY A 411 9.10 -21.24 -27.26
N ASP A 412 9.76 -20.83 -26.16
CA ASP A 412 10.94 -21.54 -25.65
C ASP A 412 10.51 -22.58 -24.60
N HIS A 413 11.08 -23.78 -24.69
CA HIS A 413 10.82 -24.89 -23.78
C HIS A 413 11.85 -24.97 -22.64
N ARG A 414 12.27 -23.80 -22.15
CA ARG A 414 13.21 -23.64 -21.03
C ARG A 414 12.76 -22.51 -20.12
N TYR A 415 12.96 -22.72 -18.82
CA TYR A 415 13.02 -21.62 -17.85
C TYR A 415 14.47 -21.29 -17.57
N VAL A 416 14.77 -20.06 -17.21
CA VAL A 416 16.14 -19.60 -16.97
C VAL A 416 16.21 -18.82 -15.67
N ALA A 417 17.08 -19.21 -14.75
CA ALA A 417 17.41 -18.40 -13.58
C ALA A 417 18.64 -17.53 -13.90
N LEU A 418 18.51 -16.23 -13.66
CA LEU A 418 19.50 -15.19 -13.92
C LEU A 418 20.12 -14.77 -12.59
N SER A 419 21.24 -15.36 -12.18
CA SER A 419 21.94 -15.00 -10.94
C SER A 419 22.91 -13.85 -11.18
N LEU A 420 22.78 -12.76 -10.43
CA LEU A 420 23.63 -11.58 -10.62
C LEU A 420 25.08 -11.88 -10.21
N LYS A 421 26.02 -11.72 -11.13
CA LYS A 421 27.45 -11.97 -10.87
C LYS A 421 28.01 -10.99 -9.84
N PRO A 422 28.98 -11.39 -9.00
CA PRO A 422 29.55 -10.54 -7.95
C PRO A 422 30.03 -9.17 -8.43
N ALA A 423 30.66 -9.08 -9.61
CA ALA A 423 31.17 -7.83 -10.18
C ALA A 423 30.09 -6.80 -10.53
N HIS A 424 28.83 -7.23 -10.66
CA HIS A 424 27.68 -6.36 -10.97
C HIS A 424 26.73 -6.17 -9.79
N ARG A 425 27.06 -6.74 -8.62
CA ARG A 425 26.26 -6.53 -7.41
C ARG A 425 26.51 -5.12 -6.86
N PRO A 426 25.48 -4.45 -6.33
CA PRO A 426 25.65 -3.17 -5.65
C PRO A 426 26.69 -3.25 -4.54
N SER A 427 27.51 -2.22 -4.40
CA SER A 427 28.47 -2.14 -3.31
C SER A 427 27.77 -2.01 -1.95
N ALA A 428 28.52 -2.25 -0.86
CA ALA A 428 28.01 -2.04 0.48
C ALA A 428 27.56 -0.58 0.71
N GLN A 429 28.18 0.39 0.02
CA GLN A 429 27.88 1.82 0.09
C GLN A 429 26.73 2.25 -0.84
N ALA A 430 26.26 1.36 -1.73
CA ALA A 430 25.11 1.67 -2.57
C ALA A 430 23.87 1.94 -1.71
N SER A 431 23.00 2.81 -2.20
CA SER A 431 21.79 3.17 -1.47
C SER A 431 20.84 1.99 -1.33
N PRO A 432 19.97 1.98 -0.30
CA PRO A 432 19.00 0.90 -0.11
C PRO A 432 18.14 0.62 -1.35
N ARG A 433 17.68 1.67 -2.06
CA ARG A 433 16.90 1.53 -3.30
C ARG A 433 17.70 0.81 -4.39
N ALA A 434 18.99 1.10 -4.53
CA ALA A 434 19.85 0.49 -5.54
C ALA A 434 20.12 -1.01 -5.29
N LYS A 435 19.92 -1.47 -4.05
CA LYS A 435 20.10 -2.88 -3.65
C LYS A 435 18.87 -3.76 -3.90
N LEU A 436 17.70 -3.16 -4.12
CA LEU A 436 16.46 -3.90 -4.31
C LEU A 436 16.47 -4.73 -5.59
N ASP A 437 15.98 -5.98 -5.50
CA ASP A 437 15.75 -6.86 -6.66
C ASP A 437 14.90 -6.19 -7.74
N VAL A 438 13.87 -5.43 -7.35
CA VAL A 438 13.01 -4.70 -8.30
C VAL A 438 13.72 -3.57 -9.05
N SER A 439 14.70 -2.92 -8.41
CA SER A 439 15.55 -1.90 -9.03
C SER A 439 16.58 -2.53 -9.96
N LEU A 440 17.21 -3.61 -9.50
CA LEU A 440 18.18 -4.37 -10.27
C LEU A 440 17.56 -4.99 -11.52
N LEU A 441 16.39 -5.61 -11.41
CA LEU A 441 15.65 -6.13 -12.56
C LEU A 441 15.32 -5.00 -13.56
N GLN A 442 14.86 -3.86 -13.06
CA GLN A 442 14.54 -2.72 -13.91
C GLN A 442 15.76 -2.23 -14.69
N GLN A 443 16.90 -2.06 -14.02
CA GLN A 443 18.11 -1.47 -14.58
C GLN A 443 18.89 -2.44 -15.48
N LEU A 444 18.94 -3.73 -15.12
CA LEU A 444 19.85 -4.70 -15.74
C LEU A 444 19.17 -5.65 -16.71
N VAL A 445 17.85 -5.82 -16.61
CA VAL A 445 17.09 -6.77 -17.45
C VAL A 445 16.05 -6.03 -18.28
N VAL A 446 15.15 -5.28 -17.65
CA VAL A 446 14.07 -4.58 -18.37
C VAL A 446 14.63 -3.49 -19.27
N ALA A 447 15.58 -2.67 -18.81
CA ALA A 447 16.18 -1.64 -19.67
C ALA A 447 16.93 -2.22 -20.88
N THR A 448 17.45 -3.45 -20.76
CA THR A 448 18.17 -4.15 -21.85
C THR A 448 17.22 -4.82 -22.83
N LEU A 449 16.16 -5.46 -22.34
CA LEU A 449 15.23 -6.25 -23.15
C LEU A 449 13.97 -5.50 -23.60
N CYS A 450 13.65 -4.38 -22.94
CA CYS A 450 12.52 -3.50 -23.20
C CYS A 450 13.00 -2.03 -23.14
N PRO A 451 13.87 -1.60 -24.05
CA PRO A 451 14.56 -0.32 -23.94
C PRO A 451 13.65 0.90 -24.10
N THR A 452 12.47 0.76 -24.72
CA THR A 452 11.56 1.89 -24.94
C THR A 452 10.56 2.05 -23.80
N GLN A 453 10.12 3.30 -23.57
CA GLN A 453 9.07 3.60 -22.58
C GLN A 453 7.77 2.86 -22.90
N GLN A 454 7.39 2.77 -24.19
CA GLN A 454 6.18 2.09 -24.63
C GLN A 454 6.18 0.60 -24.25
N GLU A 455 7.32 -0.09 -24.42
CA GLU A 455 7.44 -1.50 -24.02
C GLU A 455 7.31 -1.67 -22.51
N GLN A 456 7.90 -0.77 -21.72
CA GLN A 456 7.85 -0.82 -20.26
C GLN A 456 6.45 -0.52 -19.71
N GLU A 457 5.73 0.41 -20.34
CA GLU A 457 4.33 0.73 -19.98
C GLU A 457 3.35 -0.39 -20.34
N ALA A 458 3.70 -1.24 -21.31
CA ALA A 458 2.90 -2.38 -21.75
C ALA A 458 3.10 -3.64 -20.88
N ILE A 459 3.96 -3.59 -19.86
CA ILE A 459 4.20 -4.69 -18.93
C ILE A 459 2.97 -4.93 -18.04
N LEU A 460 2.54 -6.19 -17.99
CA LEU A 460 1.53 -6.67 -17.05
C LEU A 460 2.18 -7.15 -15.76
N TYR A 461 1.43 -7.15 -14.66
CA TYR A 461 1.94 -7.52 -13.34
C TYR A 461 1.06 -8.56 -12.66
N THR A 462 1.69 -9.54 -12.02
CA THR A 462 1.01 -10.51 -11.15
C THR A 462 1.86 -10.83 -9.93
N LYS A 463 1.22 -11.35 -8.87
CA LYS A 463 1.85 -11.77 -7.61
C LYS A 463 2.07 -13.28 -7.56
N ASP A 464 1.59 -13.99 -8.58
CA ASP A 464 1.68 -15.44 -8.70
C ASP A 464 2.69 -15.80 -9.79
N ASP A 465 3.77 -16.48 -9.40
CA ASP A 465 4.77 -16.99 -10.35
C ASP A 465 4.16 -18.04 -11.28
N HIS A 466 3.12 -18.75 -10.83
CA HIS A 466 2.40 -19.67 -11.68
C HIS A 466 1.55 -18.92 -12.72
N GLU A 467 0.84 -17.86 -12.34
CA GLU A 467 0.10 -17.07 -13.32
C GLU A 467 1.03 -16.42 -14.36
N ALA A 468 2.17 -15.88 -13.92
CA ALA A 468 3.12 -15.19 -14.81
C ALA A 468 3.62 -16.11 -15.94
N LEU A 469 4.06 -17.33 -15.62
CA LEU A 469 4.55 -18.26 -16.64
C LEU A 469 3.40 -18.83 -17.49
N ASP A 470 2.20 -18.97 -16.92
CA ASP A 470 1.00 -19.40 -17.65
C ASP A 470 0.58 -18.38 -18.71
N TRP A 471 0.66 -17.09 -18.40
CA TRP A 471 0.36 -16.01 -19.36
C TRP A 471 1.30 -16.06 -20.57
N VAL A 472 2.57 -16.41 -20.38
CA VAL A 472 3.51 -16.61 -21.49
C VAL A 472 3.16 -17.87 -22.29
N ALA A 473 2.91 -18.99 -21.61
CA ALA A 473 2.56 -20.26 -22.25
C ALA A 473 1.27 -20.19 -23.09
N LYS A 474 0.29 -19.41 -22.62
CA LYS A 474 -1.01 -19.19 -23.31
C LYS A 474 -0.95 -18.06 -24.35
N GLY A 475 0.17 -17.34 -24.44
CA GLY A 475 0.38 -16.25 -25.39
C GLY A 475 -0.26 -14.91 -25.02
N THR A 476 -0.74 -14.75 -23.78
CA THR A 476 -1.13 -13.45 -23.20
C THR A 476 0.08 -12.51 -23.13
N GLY A 477 1.27 -13.07 -22.85
CA GLY A 477 2.55 -12.37 -22.85
C GLY A 477 3.57 -13.01 -23.78
N THR A 478 4.65 -12.29 -24.01
CA THR A 478 5.81 -12.71 -24.83
C THR A 478 6.98 -13.19 -23.98
N GLY A 479 7.05 -12.75 -22.71
CA GLY A 479 8.01 -13.23 -21.73
C GLY A 479 7.60 -12.85 -20.30
N ALA A 480 8.17 -13.55 -19.32
CA ALA A 480 7.92 -13.32 -17.90
C ALA A 480 9.22 -13.18 -17.14
N PHE A 481 9.26 -12.19 -16.24
CA PHE A 481 10.31 -11.97 -15.26
C PHE A 481 9.79 -12.27 -13.85
N LEU A 482 10.34 -13.31 -13.23
CA LEU A 482 10.04 -13.66 -11.83
C LEU A 482 11.03 -12.97 -10.88
N LEU A 483 10.55 -12.66 -9.68
CA LEU A 483 11.23 -11.87 -8.66
C LEU A 483 11.04 -12.55 -7.31
N ASN A 484 12.00 -12.41 -6.41
CA ASN A 484 11.77 -12.65 -5.00
C ASN A 484 10.98 -11.48 -4.39
N ALA A 485 10.23 -11.76 -3.32
CA ALA A 485 9.52 -10.73 -2.60
C ALA A 485 10.49 -9.77 -1.92
N THR A 486 10.22 -8.47 -2.00
CA THR A 486 10.94 -7.47 -1.19
C THR A 486 10.72 -7.74 0.29
N LYS A 487 11.79 -7.71 1.06
CA LYS A 487 11.73 -7.92 2.50
C LYS A 487 11.27 -6.65 3.22
N VAL A 488 10.56 -6.81 4.33
CA VAL A 488 10.04 -5.69 5.13
C VAL A 488 11.15 -4.72 5.57
N ASN A 489 12.31 -5.25 5.97
CA ASN A 489 13.48 -4.46 6.36
C ASN A 489 14.09 -3.66 5.19
N GLU A 490 13.96 -4.14 3.94
CA GLU A 490 14.41 -3.39 2.76
C GLU A 490 13.48 -2.19 2.50
N VAL A 491 12.16 -2.38 2.68
CA VAL A 491 11.19 -1.27 2.59
C VAL A 491 11.50 -0.22 3.65
N GLN A 492 11.73 -0.65 4.89
CA GLN A 492 12.11 0.24 5.98
C GLN A 492 13.40 1.00 5.65
N ALA A 493 14.45 0.31 5.20
CA ALA A 493 15.74 0.93 4.87
C ALA A 493 15.60 2.00 3.78
N VAL A 494 14.85 1.72 2.71
CA VAL A 494 14.57 2.67 1.62
C VAL A 494 13.85 3.90 2.15
N ALA A 495 12.78 3.69 2.92
CA ALA A 495 11.94 4.75 3.43
C ALA A 495 12.71 5.65 4.43
N THR A 496 13.49 5.05 5.34
CA THR A 496 14.35 5.80 6.29
C THR A 496 15.46 6.59 5.60
N ALA A 497 15.92 6.14 4.42
CA ALA A 497 16.90 6.86 3.62
C ALA A 497 16.31 8.05 2.84
N GLY A 498 15.00 8.32 2.98
CA GLY A 498 14.28 9.33 2.19
C GLY A 498 14.13 8.97 0.72
N GLU A 499 14.38 7.70 0.37
CA GLU A 499 14.25 7.20 -1.00
C GLU A 499 12.84 6.66 -1.25
N ARG A 500 12.50 6.51 -2.54
CA ARG A 500 11.27 5.84 -2.97
C ARG A 500 11.61 4.60 -3.75
N MET A 501 10.76 3.59 -3.68
CA MET A 501 10.86 2.39 -4.49
C MET A 501 10.32 2.65 -5.92
N PRO A 502 10.72 1.85 -6.91
CA PRO A 502 10.03 1.81 -8.19
C PRO A 502 8.53 1.51 -8.04
N HIS A 503 7.73 1.93 -9.01
CA HIS A 503 6.29 1.60 -9.02
C HIS A 503 6.09 0.08 -9.03
N LYS A 504 5.07 -0.40 -8.30
CA LYS A 504 4.74 -1.85 -8.19
C LYS A 504 5.90 -2.68 -7.62
N SER A 505 6.56 -2.17 -6.58
CA SER A 505 7.66 -2.89 -5.91
C SER A 505 7.20 -3.84 -4.81
N THR A 506 6.13 -3.48 -4.09
CA THR A 506 5.67 -4.23 -2.91
C THR A 506 4.17 -4.48 -2.97
N TYR A 507 3.75 -5.60 -2.40
CA TYR A 507 2.35 -5.91 -2.19
C TYR A 507 2.18 -6.54 -0.81
N PHE A 508 1.84 -5.72 0.17
CA PHE A 508 1.58 -6.17 1.54
C PHE A 508 0.27 -6.93 1.62
N PHE A 509 0.26 -8.00 2.42
CA PHE A 509 -0.85 -8.95 2.51
C PHE A 509 -1.03 -9.49 3.94
N PRO A 510 -2.28 -9.74 4.38
CA PRO A 510 -3.56 -9.43 3.74
C PRO A 510 -3.89 -7.94 3.81
N LYS A 511 -4.59 -7.42 2.78
CA LYS A 511 -5.09 -6.03 2.85
C LYS A 511 -6.30 -5.94 3.79
N PRO A 512 -6.42 -4.88 4.62
CA PRO A 512 -7.57 -4.71 5.50
C PRO A 512 -8.86 -4.46 4.71
N LEU A 513 -9.98 -4.99 5.20
CA LEU A 513 -11.30 -4.70 4.63
C LEU A 513 -11.73 -3.25 4.89
N THR A 514 -12.59 -2.76 4.01
CA THR A 514 -13.27 -1.48 4.18
C THR A 514 -14.59 -1.70 4.92
N GLY A 515 -14.93 -0.79 5.84
CA GLY A 515 -16.22 -0.80 6.56
C GLY A 515 -16.22 -1.51 7.92
N LEU A 516 -15.08 -2.02 8.41
CA LEU A 516 -14.99 -2.58 9.77
C LEU A 516 -15.08 -1.48 10.84
N VAL A 517 -14.31 -0.41 10.66
CA VAL A 517 -14.34 0.81 11.49
C VAL A 517 -14.10 1.99 10.58
N MET A 518 -14.88 3.06 10.77
CA MET A 518 -14.79 4.30 10.00
C MET A 518 -14.54 5.48 10.93
N ASN A 519 -13.75 6.46 10.47
CA ASN A 519 -13.57 7.73 11.16
C ASN A 519 -14.46 8.77 10.50
N VAL A 520 -15.57 9.16 11.14
CA VAL A 520 -16.43 10.25 10.68
C VAL A 520 -16.08 11.49 11.50
N MET A 521 -15.48 12.48 10.84
CA MET A 521 -14.93 13.71 11.42
C MET A 521 -16.04 14.67 11.84
N GLU A 522 -15.87 15.31 12.99
CA GLU A 522 -16.78 16.34 13.52
C GLU A 522 -16.06 17.66 13.78
#